data_AF-A0A6N7W655-F1
#
_entry.id   AF-A0A6N7W655-F1
#
_cell.length_a   1.000
_cell.length_b   1.000
_cell.length_c   1.000
_cell.angle_alpha   90.00
_cell.angle_beta   90.00
_cell.angle_gamma   90.00
#
_symmetry.space_group_name_H-M   'P 1'
#
loop_
_entity.id
_entity.type
_entity.pdbx_description
1 polymer ?
#
loop_
_entity_poly.entity_id
_entity_poly.type
_entity_poly.pdbx_seq_one_letter_code
_entity_poly.pdbx_strand_id
1 'polypeptide(L)'
;MADGAVPPFPGSRMSRRRDKDKKSSSELPSNKKKPRGILAVILAVAGVIIVACIIIGVIIWTQKPHSSAPASEDATVSQSNTQFSVQPSNKDVAILYQECSEGIMLSCDQLYFEAPVGSEEEAFGDTCGNTQNPGSYCQANPDRPQSTPQS
;
A
#
# COMPACT_ATOMS: atom_id res chain seq x y z
N MET A 1 -2.32 30.91 -34.02
CA MET A 1 -2.20 30.29 -35.37
C MET A 1 -1.23 29.12 -35.23
N ALA A 2 -1.52 27.84 -35.44
CA ALA A 2 -2.68 27.06 -35.94
C ALA A 2 -2.86 25.87 -34.97
N ASP A 3 -4.04 25.45 -34.51
CA ASP A 3 -5.18 24.85 -35.20
C ASP A 3 -4.82 23.64 -36.10
N GLY A 4 -4.90 22.45 -35.50
CA GLY A 4 -4.83 21.15 -36.18
C GLY A 4 -5.88 20.22 -35.59
N ALA A 5 -7.02 20.12 -36.27
CA ALA A 5 -8.25 19.48 -35.83
C ALA A 5 -8.55 18.17 -36.61
N VAL A 6 -9.06 17.14 -35.89
CA VAL A 6 -10.03 16.08 -36.30
C VAL A 6 -9.45 14.91 -37.15
N PRO A 7 -9.85 13.60 -36.99
CA PRO A 7 -11.21 13.08 -36.73
C PRO A 7 -11.44 12.01 -35.65
N PRO A 8 -12.74 11.70 -35.37
CA PRO A 8 -13.20 10.75 -34.35
C PRO A 8 -13.24 9.29 -34.85
N PHE A 9 -12.96 8.33 -33.96
CA PHE A 9 -13.21 6.92 -34.21
C PHE A 9 -14.58 6.47 -33.64
N PRO A 10 -15.28 5.57 -34.34
CA PRO A 10 -16.67 5.22 -34.06
C PRO A 10 -16.83 4.25 -32.89
N GLY A 11 -17.94 4.42 -32.18
CA GLY A 11 -18.34 3.57 -31.07
C GLY A 11 -18.66 2.13 -31.46
N SER A 12 -18.28 1.20 -30.58
CA SER A 12 -18.78 -0.17 -30.57
C SER A 12 -19.64 -0.38 -29.33
N ARG A 13 -20.96 -0.30 -29.53
CA ARG A 13 -21.94 -0.90 -28.63
C ARG A 13 -21.76 -2.42 -28.68
N MET A 14 -21.54 -3.08 -27.54
CA MET A 14 -21.95 -4.48 -27.40
C MET A 14 -22.33 -4.82 -25.96
N SER A 15 -23.65 -4.85 -25.76
CA SER A 15 -24.44 -5.83 -25.01
C SER A 15 -24.04 -6.30 -23.60
N ARG A 16 -24.94 -5.97 -22.65
CA ARG A 16 -25.22 -6.66 -21.39
C ARG A 16 -25.11 -8.19 -21.48
N ARG A 17 -24.47 -8.81 -20.48
CA ARG A 17 -25.00 -10.01 -19.82
C ARG A 17 -24.86 -9.89 -18.30
N ARG A 18 -26.01 -10.02 -17.64
CA ARG A 18 -26.14 -10.34 -16.22
C ARG A 18 -25.81 -11.82 -16.10
N ASP A 19 -24.83 -12.17 -15.28
CA ASP A 19 -24.76 -13.49 -14.67
C ASP A 19 -24.63 -13.32 -13.16
N LYS A 20 -25.41 -14.14 -12.47
CA LYS A 20 -25.90 -13.97 -11.11
C LYS A 20 -25.77 -15.33 -10.46
N ASP A 21 -24.59 -15.62 -9.93
CA ASP A 21 -24.31 -16.81 -9.12
C ASP A 21 -23.38 -16.31 -8.01
N LYS A 22 -23.75 -16.18 -6.72
CA LYS A 22 -24.44 -17.06 -5.80
C LYS A 22 -23.89 -18.48 -5.76
N LYS A 23 -22.75 -18.66 -5.08
CA LYS A 23 -22.61 -19.85 -4.22
C LYS A 23 -21.73 -19.61 -3.00
N SER A 24 -22.43 -19.54 -1.87
CA SER A 24 -21.92 -19.95 -0.57
C SER A 24 -21.53 -21.43 -0.65
N SER A 25 -20.28 -21.76 -0.30
CA SER A 25 -19.90 -23.11 0.08
C SER A 25 -18.77 -23.01 1.10
N SER A 26 -19.19 -22.81 2.34
CA SER A 26 -18.53 -23.36 3.52
C SER A 26 -18.54 -24.89 3.41
N GLU A 27 -17.49 -25.50 2.88
CA GLU A 27 -17.23 -26.92 3.07
C GLU A 27 -16.04 -27.08 4.01
N LEU A 28 -16.31 -27.50 5.26
CA LEU A 28 -15.32 -28.22 6.05
C LEU A 28 -15.31 -29.67 5.55
N PRO A 29 -14.25 -30.14 4.87
CA PRO A 29 -14.16 -31.55 4.51
C PRO A 29 -14.00 -32.39 5.77
N SER A 30 -15.01 -33.21 5.98
CA SER A 30 -15.11 -34.21 7.02
C SER A 30 -14.19 -35.41 6.72
N ASN A 31 -13.62 -35.93 7.81
CA ASN A 31 -13.40 -37.36 8.03
C ASN A 31 -12.39 -38.08 7.10
N LYS A 32 -11.09 -37.85 7.37
CA LYS A 32 -10.05 -38.86 7.13
C LYS A 32 -9.64 -39.45 8.47
N LYS A 33 -9.80 -40.78 8.63
CA LYS A 33 -9.23 -41.55 9.75
C LYS A 33 -7.75 -41.19 9.89
N LYS A 34 -7.41 -40.36 10.88
CA LYS A 34 -6.04 -39.86 11.02
C LYS A 34 -5.22 -40.82 11.88
N PRO A 35 -4.01 -41.21 11.45
CA PRO A 35 -3.10 -42.00 12.28
C PRO A 35 -2.92 -41.31 13.64
N ARG A 36 -3.00 -42.10 14.72
CA ARG A 36 -3.11 -41.64 16.12
C ARG A 36 -2.07 -40.55 16.49
N GLY A 37 -0.88 -40.57 15.87
CA GLY A 37 0.14 -39.54 16.07
C GLY A 37 -0.21 -38.15 15.49
N ILE A 38 -0.82 -38.07 14.30
CA ILE A 38 -1.12 -36.77 13.69
C ILE A 38 -2.41 -36.16 14.29
N LEU A 39 -3.28 -36.98 14.88
CA LEU A 39 -4.42 -36.48 15.65
C LEU A 39 -3.94 -35.77 16.94
N ALA A 40 -2.94 -36.32 17.63
CA ALA A 40 -2.37 -35.71 18.83
C ALA A 40 -1.71 -34.35 18.54
N VAL A 41 -1.00 -34.23 17.42
CA VAL A 41 -0.39 -32.95 17.02
C VAL A 41 -1.45 -31.90 16.69
N ILE A 42 -2.53 -32.26 15.98
CA ILE A 42 -3.61 -31.30 15.72
C ILE A 42 -4.26 -30.84 17.03
N LEU A 43 -4.53 -31.75 17.97
CA LEU A 43 -5.16 -31.38 19.24
C LEU A 43 -4.25 -30.46 20.07
N ALA A 44 -2.94 -30.69 20.06
CA ALA A 44 -1.97 -29.81 20.71
C ALA A 44 -1.94 -28.41 20.05
N VAL A 45 -1.86 -28.36 18.72
CA VAL A 45 -1.85 -27.10 17.96
C VAL A 45 -3.17 -26.34 18.11
N ALA A 46 -4.30 -27.04 18.02
CA ALA A 46 -5.63 -26.47 18.23
C ALA A 46 -5.78 -25.93 19.67
N GLY A 47 -5.28 -26.66 20.67
CA GLY A 47 -5.25 -26.20 22.06
C GLY A 47 -4.46 -24.89 22.24
N VAL A 48 -3.26 -24.81 21.66
CA VAL A 48 -2.43 -23.59 21.72
C VAL A 48 -3.12 -22.42 21.03
N ILE A 49 -3.74 -22.64 19.86
CA ILE A 49 -4.48 -21.60 19.14
C ILE A 49 -5.68 -21.11 19.95
N ILE A 50 -6.45 -22.02 20.57
CA ILE A 50 -7.61 -21.65 21.40
C ILE A 50 -7.16 -20.83 22.62
N VAL A 51 -6.10 -21.26 23.30
CA VAL A 51 -5.54 -20.53 24.45
C VAL A 51 -5.04 -19.15 24.02
N ALA A 52 -4.34 -19.04 22.89
CA ALA A 52 -3.89 -17.76 22.34
C ALA A 52 -5.06 -16.83 21.99
N CYS A 53 -6.12 -17.34 21.37
CA CYS A 53 -7.32 -16.54 21.06
C CYS A 53 -8.04 -16.04 22.31
N ILE A 54 -8.11 -16.84 23.36
CA ILE A 54 -8.69 -16.41 24.65
C ILE A 54 -7.83 -15.32 25.28
N ILE A 55 -6.50 -15.46 25.27
CA ILE A 55 -5.57 -14.44 25.79
C ILE A 55 -5.72 -13.14 25.01
N ILE A 56 -5.70 -13.19 23.67
CA ILE A 56 -5.86 -12.01 22.80
C ILE A 56 -7.24 -11.37 23.02
N GLY A 57 -8.30 -12.17 23.13
CA GLY A 57 -9.65 -11.68 23.42
C GLY A 57 -9.75 -10.98 24.78
N VAL A 58 -9.13 -11.53 25.82
CA VAL A 58 -9.07 -10.91 27.16
C VAL A 58 -8.25 -9.61 27.12
N ILE A 59 -7.16 -9.55 26.36
CA ILE A 59 -6.36 -8.32 26.17
C ILE A 59 -7.20 -7.25 25.46
N ILE A 60 -7.88 -7.59 24.35
CA ILE A 60 -8.76 -6.65 23.63
C ILE A 60 -9.92 -6.18 24.52
N TRP A 61 -10.43 -7.06 25.39
CA TRP A 61 -11.54 -6.73 26.29
C TRP A 61 -11.12 -5.86 27.49
N THR A 62 -9.88 -6.01 27.97
CA THR A 62 -9.33 -5.21 29.08
C THR A 62 -8.77 -3.87 28.60
N GLN A 63 -8.29 -3.80 27.36
CA GLN A 63 -7.98 -2.55 26.66
C GLN A 63 -9.28 -1.94 26.16
N LYS A 64 -10.02 -1.27 27.06
CA LYS A 64 -11.11 -0.36 26.65
C LYS A 64 -10.59 0.46 25.47
N PRO A 65 -11.21 0.41 24.28
CA PRO A 65 -10.79 1.27 23.19
C PRO A 65 -11.02 2.70 23.66
N HIS A 66 -9.93 3.39 23.96
CA HIS A 66 -9.93 4.80 24.31
C HIS A 66 -10.30 5.56 23.03
N SER A 67 -11.58 5.60 22.71
CA SER A 67 -12.15 6.61 21.84
C SER A 67 -11.98 7.95 22.57
N SER A 68 -10.91 8.67 22.25
CA SER A 68 -10.83 10.13 22.12
C SER A 68 -9.37 10.55 21.89
N ALA A 69 -9.10 10.98 20.66
CA ALA A 69 -8.05 11.87 20.17
C ALA A 69 -6.64 11.80 20.78
N PRO A 70 -5.61 11.65 19.93
CA PRO A 70 -4.31 12.26 20.18
C PRO A 70 -4.10 13.43 19.20
N ALA A 71 -4.18 14.65 19.75
CA ALA A 71 -3.21 15.67 19.36
C ALA A 71 -1.83 15.18 19.83
N SER A 72 -0.87 15.21 18.88
CA SER A 72 0.59 15.12 19.04
C SER A 72 1.22 13.92 19.78
N GLU A 73 2.47 13.68 19.36
CA GLU A 73 3.60 13.03 20.04
C GLU A 73 3.62 11.50 20.29
N ASP A 74 4.29 10.85 19.31
CA ASP A 74 5.45 9.94 19.45
C ASP A 74 5.23 8.45 19.13
N ALA A 75 5.61 8.09 17.90
CA ALA A 75 5.55 6.75 17.33
C ALA A 75 6.94 6.09 17.42
N THR A 76 7.14 5.21 18.40
CA THR A 76 8.21 4.21 18.34
C THR A 76 7.78 3.08 17.39
N VAL A 77 8.24 3.14 16.14
CA VAL A 77 8.10 2.05 15.16
C VAL A 77 9.35 1.16 15.20
N SER A 78 9.17 -0.08 15.64
CA SER A 78 10.14 -1.17 15.55
C SER A 78 10.59 -1.39 14.10
N GLN A 79 11.87 -1.10 13.83
CA GLN A 79 12.52 -1.43 12.57
C GLN A 79 12.96 -2.89 12.57
N SER A 80 12.16 -3.75 11.92
CA SER A 80 12.60 -5.08 11.49
C SER A 80 13.14 -4.99 10.07
N ASN A 81 14.44 -5.28 9.93
CA ASN A 81 15.14 -5.36 8.67
C ASN A 81 14.45 -6.36 7.71
N THR A 82 13.73 -5.82 6.73
CA THR A 82 13.31 -6.51 5.52
C THR A 82 13.56 -5.54 4.38
N GLN A 83 14.65 -5.79 3.64
CA GLN A 83 14.81 -5.52 2.22
C GLN A 83 13.93 -4.37 1.69
N PHE A 84 14.49 -3.15 1.64
CA PHE A 84 13.90 -1.97 1.01
C PHE A 84 13.75 -2.21 -0.49
N SER A 85 12.75 -3.00 -0.84
CA SER A 85 12.11 -3.00 -2.14
C SER A 85 10.94 -2.05 -2.01
N VAL A 86 11.19 -0.74 -2.10
CA VAL A 86 10.08 0.21 -2.33
C VAL A 86 9.60 -0.05 -3.75
N GLN A 87 8.67 -0.99 -3.85
CA GLN A 87 7.95 -1.27 -5.07
C GLN A 87 6.91 -0.16 -5.26
N PRO A 88 6.93 0.54 -6.41
CA PRO A 88 6.01 1.61 -6.76
C PRO A 88 4.66 1.04 -7.20
N SER A 89 3.73 0.74 -6.28
CA SER A 89 2.44 0.21 -6.79
C SER A 89 1.19 0.44 -5.95
N ASN A 90 1.25 1.17 -4.83
CA ASN A 90 0.03 1.54 -4.10
C ASN A 90 0.29 2.63 -3.04
N LYS A 91 0.93 3.75 -3.40
CA LYS A 91 0.98 4.93 -2.52
C LYS A 91 -0.03 5.95 -3.03
N ASP A 92 -0.56 6.80 -2.16
CA ASP A 92 -1.40 7.91 -2.60
C ASP A 92 -0.53 9.02 -3.19
N VAL A 93 -0.97 9.66 -4.27
CA VAL A 93 -0.28 10.80 -4.93
C VAL A 93 0.09 11.91 -3.92
N ALA A 94 -0.77 12.15 -2.92
CA ALA A 94 -0.50 13.13 -1.87
C ALA A 94 0.71 12.77 -0.98
N ILE A 95 0.89 11.48 -0.68
CA ILE A 95 2.04 10.99 0.10
C ILE A 95 3.31 11.12 -0.74
N LEU A 96 3.24 10.75 -2.02
CA LEU A 96 4.36 10.87 -2.95
C LEU A 96 4.79 12.33 -3.14
N TYR A 97 3.84 13.25 -3.21
CA TYR A 97 4.12 14.68 -3.32
C TYR A 97 4.89 15.18 -2.09
N GLN A 98 4.46 14.79 -0.89
CA GLN A 98 5.13 15.15 0.36
C GLN A 98 6.56 14.56 0.41
N GLU A 99 6.73 13.27 0.15
CA GLU A 99 8.04 12.61 0.14
C GLU A 99 8.98 13.21 -0.94
N CYS A 100 8.45 13.54 -2.12
CA CYS A 100 9.19 14.22 -3.18
C CYS A 100 9.63 15.63 -2.73
N SER A 101 8.74 16.38 -2.07
CA SER A 101 9.06 17.69 -1.51
C SER A 101 10.14 17.62 -0.43
N GLU A 102 10.20 16.51 0.31
CA GLU A 102 11.22 16.19 1.30
C GLU A 102 12.56 15.80 0.67
N GLY A 103 12.59 15.51 -0.64
CA GLY A 103 13.80 15.25 -1.40
C GLY A 103 14.08 13.77 -1.64
N ILE A 104 13.08 12.91 -1.44
CA ILE A 104 13.17 11.50 -1.78
C ILE A 104 12.96 11.36 -3.30
N MET A 105 14.07 11.23 -4.04
CA MET A 105 14.04 11.20 -5.51
C MET A 105 13.20 10.04 -6.07
N LEU A 106 13.24 8.88 -5.42
CA LEU A 106 12.41 7.73 -5.80
C LEU A 106 10.91 8.04 -5.73
N SER A 107 10.50 8.88 -4.78
CA SER A 107 9.10 9.30 -4.63
C SER A 107 8.71 10.34 -5.67
N CYS A 108 9.64 11.19 -6.14
CA CYS A 108 9.40 12.08 -7.28
C CYS A 108 9.18 11.29 -8.58
N ASP A 109 10.00 10.26 -8.83
CA ASP A 109 9.81 9.38 -10.00
C ASP A 109 8.43 8.69 -9.94
N GLN A 110 8.05 8.16 -8.77
CA GLN A 110 6.73 7.57 -8.55
C GLN A 110 5.59 8.57 -8.75
N LEU A 111 5.74 9.80 -8.21
CA LEU A 111 4.75 10.84 -8.35
C LEU A 111 4.46 11.14 -9.82
N TYR A 112 5.51 11.24 -10.65
CA TYR A 112 5.37 11.44 -12.09
C TYR A 112 4.57 10.31 -12.76
N PHE A 113 4.78 9.06 -12.37
CA PHE A 113 4.06 7.91 -12.95
C PHE A 113 2.62 7.75 -12.44
N GLU A 114 2.35 8.09 -11.18
CA GLU A 114 1.02 7.91 -10.58
C GLU A 114 0.11 9.14 -10.72
N ALA A 115 0.68 10.33 -10.93
CA ALA A 115 -0.08 11.55 -11.12
C ALA A 115 -0.92 11.51 -12.41
N PRO A 116 -2.09 12.17 -12.41
CA PRO A 116 -2.86 12.38 -13.64
C PRO A 116 -2.05 13.16 -14.68
N VAL A 117 -2.07 12.72 -15.94
CA VAL A 117 -1.39 13.40 -17.04
C VAL A 117 -1.89 14.84 -17.17
N GLY A 118 -0.96 15.80 -17.24
CA GLY A 118 -1.23 17.23 -17.30
C GLY A 118 -1.55 17.89 -15.97
N SER A 119 -1.35 17.19 -14.84
CA SER A 119 -1.56 17.75 -13.50
C SER A 119 -0.32 18.48 -12.97
N GLU A 120 -0.50 19.24 -11.89
CA GLU A 120 0.61 19.95 -11.24
C GLU A 120 1.57 18.99 -10.53
N GLU A 121 1.05 17.86 -10.04
CA GLU A 121 1.83 16.81 -9.38
C GLU A 121 2.74 16.07 -10.39
N GLU A 122 2.25 15.84 -11.62
CA GLU A 122 3.07 15.29 -12.71
C GLU A 122 4.23 16.26 -13.02
N ALA A 123 3.94 17.55 -13.23
CA ALA A 123 4.98 18.55 -13.50
C ALA A 123 5.96 18.74 -12.33
N PHE A 124 5.47 18.60 -11.09
CA PHE A 124 6.30 18.65 -9.89
C PHE A 124 7.24 17.45 -9.80
N GLY A 125 6.74 16.24 -10.10
CA GLY A 125 7.54 15.02 -10.19
C GLY A 125 8.59 15.09 -11.32
N ASP A 126 8.20 15.60 -12.49
CA ASP A 126 9.06 15.75 -13.68
C ASP A 126 10.25 16.71 -13.46
N THR A 127 10.08 17.67 -12.53
CA THR A 127 11.13 18.61 -12.14
C THR A 127 11.82 18.22 -10.83
N CYS A 128 11.58 17.01 -10.33
CA CYS A 128 12.16 16.48 -9.10
C CYS A 128 11.93 17.42 -7.91
N GLY A 129 10.69 17.88 -7.77
CA GLY A 129 10.28 18.86 -6.78
C GLY A 129 10.78 20.27 -7.08
N ASN A 130 10.70 20.71 -8.34
CA ASN A 130 11.20 22.01 -8.83
C ASN A 130 12.70 22.25 -8.63
N THR A 131 13.51 21.18 -8.56
CA THR A 131 14.97 21.27 -8.40
C THR A 131 15.72 21.08 -9.69
N GLN A 132 15.09 20.45 -10.70
CA GLN A 132 15.70 20.04 -11.95
C GLN A 132 14.82 20.46 -13.13
N ASN A 133 15.39 20.40 -14.34
CA ASN A 133 14.65 20.68 -15.55
C ASN A 133 13.65 19.55 -15.83
N PRO A 134 12.48 19.85 -16.41
CA PRO A 134 11.52 18.82 -16.82
C PRO A 134 12.14 17.86 -17.85
N GLY A 135 11.74 16.59 -17.82
CA GLY A 135 12.23 15.53 -18.69
C GLY A 135 13.66 15.06 -18.39
N SER A 136 14.23 15.46 -17.24
CA SER A 136 15.50 14.92 -16.74
C SER A 136 15.24 13.86 -15.67
N TYR A 137 16.18 12.92 -15.53
CA TYR A 137 16.10 11.93 -14.45
C TYR A 137 16.43 12.60 -13.12
N CYS A 138 15.68 12.26 -12.06
CA CYS A 138 15.89 12.84 -10.75
C CYS A 138 17.23 12.42 -10.14
N GLN A 139 18.19 13.35 -10.17
CA GLN A 139 19.48 13.17 -9.52
C GLN A 139 19.39 13.57 -8.05
N ALA A 140 19.92 12.69 -7.19
CA ALA A 140 20.22 13.07 -5.82
C ALA A 140 21.27 14.19 -5.85
N ASN A 141 20.89 15.39 -5.41
CA ASN A 141 21.85 16.46 -5.22
C ASN A 141 22.63 16.19 -3.91
N PRO A 142 23.96 15.98 -3.96
CA PRO A 142 24.76 15.72 -2.76
C PRO A 142 24.84 16.93 -1.80
N ASP A 143 24.53 18.14 -2.28
CA ASP A 143 24.51 19.37 -1.48
C ASP A 143 23.18 19.59 -0.75
N ARG A 144 22.12 18.86 -1.14
CA ARG A 144 20.91 18.75 -0.32
C ARG A 144 21.17 17.61 0.65
N PRO A 145 21.10 17.81 1.98
CA PRO A 145 21.09 16.67 2.87
C PRO A 145 19.90 15.82 2.44
N GLN A 146 20.19 14.70 1.77
CA GLN A 146 19.29 13.56 1.85
C GLN A 146 19.05 13.42 3.32
N SER A 147 17.79 13.33 3.73
CA SER A 147 17.39 12.95 5.08
C SER A 147 17.98 11.58 5.35
N THR A 148 19.29 11.54 5.60
CA THR A 148 19.98 10.52 6.36
C THR A 148 19.15 10.43 7.62
N PRO A 149 18.64 9.25 7.97
CA PRO A 149 18.08 9.05 9.29
C PRO A 149 19.15 9.50 10.27
N GLN A 150 18.95 10.65 10.93
CA GLN A 150 19.88 11.08 11.95
C GLN A 150 19.83 10.03 13.06
N SER A 151 21.02 9.51 13.36
CA SER A 151 21.28 8.39 14.27
C SER A 151 20.84 8.68 15.70
#